data_AF-A0A933CPG3-F1
#
_entry.id   AF-A0A933CPG3-F1
#
_cell.length_a   1.000
_cell.length_b   1.000
_cell.length_c   1.000
_cell.angle_alpha   90.00
_cell.angle_beta   90.00
_cell.angle_gamma   90.00
#
_symmetry.space_group_name_H-M   'P 1'
#
loop_
_entity.id
_entity.type
_entity.pdbx_description
1 polymer ?
#
loop_
_entity_poly.entity_id
_entity_poly.type
_entity_poly.pdbx_seq_one_letter_code
_entity_poly.pdbx_strand_id
1 'polypeptide(L)' 'YYWSDYRSLPDDAEGTDVWAVVHGFISITPMQIDQTRAADLDWLKQLDLEVREMARPQ' A
#
# COMPACT_ATOMS: atom_id res chain seq x y z
N TYR A 1 30.45 12.46 0.97
CA TYR A 1 29.27 12.33 1.86
C TYR A 1 28.03 12.40 0.99
N TYR A 2 26.91 11.83 1.44
CA TYR A 2 25.64 11.86 0.71
C TYR A 2 24.49 12.16 1.67
N TRP A 3 23.49 12.90 1.17
CA TRP A 3 22.25 13.20 1.87
C TRP A 3 21.08 12.71 1.02
N SER A 4 20.07 12.17 1.69
CA SER A 4 18.79 11.88 1.04
C SER A 4 18.03 13.20 0.88
N ASP A 5 17.72 13.58 -0.35
CA ASP A 5 16.84 14.69 -0.68
C ASP A 5 15.49 14.11 -1.11
N TYR A 6 14.49 14.16 -0.22
CA TYR A 6 13.13 13.76 -0.56
C TYR A 6 12.41 14.92 -1.23
N ARG A 7 11.85 14.66 -2.40
CA ARG A 7 10.95 15.57 -3.10
C ARG A 7 9.61 14.87 -3.22
N SER A 8 8.56 15.48 -2.68
CA SER A 8 7.21 14.96 -2.84
C SER A 8 6.87 14.94 -4.33
N LEU A 9 6.21 13.87 -4.76
CA LEU A 9 5.50 13.93 -6.03
C LEU A 9 4.36 14.97 -5.89
N PRO A 10 3.90 15.58 -6.99
CA PRO A 10 2.66 16.36 -6.97
C PRO A 10 1.55 15.40 -6.53
N ASP A 11 1.04 15.59 -5.32
CA ASP A 11 -0.07 14.81 -4.79
C ASP A 11 -1.20 15.79 -4.45
N ASP A 12 -1.98 16.09 -5.49
CA ASP A 12 -3.15 16.96 -5.47
C ASP A 12 -4.41 16.17 -5.85
N ALA A 13 -4.40 14.85 -5.66
CA ALA A 13 -5.59 14.05 -5.88
C ALA A 13 -6.67 14.46 -4.86
N GLU A 14 -7.80 14.96 -5.35
CA GLU A 14 -8.93 15.34 -4.50
C GLU A 14 -9.38 14.16 -3.62
N GLY A 15 -9.55 14.42 -2.33
CA GLY A 15 -9.88 13.41 -1.31
C GLY A 15 -8.69 12.87 -0.52
N THR A 16 -7.44 13.19 -0.90
CA THR A 16 -6.28 12.93 -0.03
C THR A 16 -6.18 13.96 1.09
N ASP A 17 -5.45 13.61 2.15
CA ASP A 17 -5.15 14.52 3.25
C ASP A 17 -4.27 15.70 2.81
N VAL A 18 -3.30 15.44 1.93
CA VAL A 18 -2.45 16.47 1.31
C VAL A 18 -3.31 17.49 0.57
N TRP A 19 -4.23 17.04 -0.30
CA TRP A 19 -5.10 17.95 -1.04
C TRP A 19 -5.94 18.82 -0.11
N ALA A 20 -6.54 18.22 0.93
CA ALA A 20 -7.37 18.96 1.89
C ALA A 20 -6.59 20.09 2.58
N VAL A 21 -5.36 19.81 3.03
CA VAL A 21 -4.51 20.80 3.70
C VAL A 21 -4.08 21.92 2.74
N VAL A 22 -3.70 21.57 1.51
CA VAL A 22 -3.32 22.57 0.48
C VAL A 22 -4.46 23.54 0.16
N HIS A 23 -5.72 23.09 0.26
CA HIS A 23 -6.91 23.89 -0.03
C HIS A 23 -7.53 24.57 1.20
N GLY A 24 -6.87 24.52 2.36
CA GLY A 24 -7.30 25.22 3.57
C GLY A 24 -8.38 24.51 4.39
N PHE A 25 -8.59 23.22 4.16
CA PHE A 25 -9.49 22.39 4.96
C PHE A 25 -8.75 21.71 6.12
N ILE A 26 -9.51 21.33 7.15
CA ILE A 26 -9.02 20.39 8.17
C ILE A 26 -9.15 18.97 7.60
N SER A 27 -8.07 18.19 7.66
CA SER A 27 -8.08 16.78 7.27
C SER A 27 -8.26 15.87 8.50
N ILE A 28 -9.11 14.85 8.36
CA ILE A 28 -9.26 13.76 9.32
C ILE A 28 -9.25 12.46 8.53
N THR A 29 -8.15 11.71 8.65
CA THR A 29 -7.96 10.43 7.95
C THR A 29 -8.12 9.28 8.94
N PRO A 30 -9.19 8.47 8.88
CA PRO A 30 -9.32 7.27 9.69
C PRO A 30 -8.24 6.27 9.31
N MET A 31 -7.36 5.94 10.25
CA MET A 31 -6.31 4.95 10.05
C MET A 31 -6.67 3.61 10.68
N GLN A 32 -6.18 2.53 10.07
CA GLN A 32 -6.34 1.17 10.59
C GLN A 32 -5.02 0.70 11.20
N ILE A 33 -5.11 0.00 12.34
CA ILE A 33 -3.96 -0.70 12.93
C ILE A 33 -3.66 -1.97 12.14
N ASP A 34 -4.70 -2.68 11.70
CA ASP A 34 -4.55 -3.85 10.85
C ASP A 34 -4.02 -3.42 9.47
N GLN A 35 -2.85 -3.93 9.12
CA GLN A 35 -2.19 -3.69 7.83
C GLN A 35 -2.44 -4.84 6.84
N THR A 36 -3.23 -5.84 7.23
CA THR A 36 -3.53 -6.99 6.40
C THR A 36 -4.42 -6.58 5.24
N ARG A 37 -3.90 -6.69 4.01
CA ARG A 37 -4.70 -6.52 2.80
C ARG A 37 -5.49 -7.79 2.52
N ALA A 38 -6.56 -8.00 3.30
CA ALA A 38 -7.33 -9.26 3.31
C ALA A 38 -7.87 -9.67 1.93
N ALA A 39 -8.22 -8.70 1.08
CA ALA A 39 -8.70 -8.94 -0.28
C ALA A 39 -7.69 -9.70 -1.17
N ASP A 40 -6.40 -9.59 -0.86
CA ASP A 40 -5.34 -10.20 -1.67
C ASP A 40 -4.95 -11.61 -1.16
N LEU A 41 -5.49 -12.06 -0.03
CA LEU A 41 -5.11 -13.35 0.57
C LEU A 41 -5.50 -14.53 -0.31
N ASP A 42 -6.60 -14.45 -1.04
CA ASP A 42 -7.02 -15.53 -1.94
C ASP A 42 -6.10 -15.65 -3.15
N TRP A 43 -5.57 -14.52 -3.65
CA TRP A 43 -4.51 -14.54 -4.65
C TRP A 43 -3.22 -15.12 -4.05
N LEU A 44 -2.83 -14.71 -2.84
CA LEU A 44 -1.61 -15.19 -2.20
C LEU A 44 -1.61 -16.71 -2.01
N LYS A 45 -2.76 -17.32 -1.68
CA LYS A 45 -2.90 -18.79 -1.55
C LYS A 45 -2.58 -19.54 -2.84
N GLN A 46 -2.74 -18.91 -4.00
CA GLN A 46 -2.42 -19.53 -5.30
C GLN A 46 -0.91 -19.80 -5.42
N LEU A 47 -0.06 -18.96 -4.82
CA LEU A 47 1.39 -19.16 -4.79
C LEU A 47 1.80 -20.42 -4.01
N ASP A 48 1.08 -20.80 -2.94
CA ASP A 48 1.37 -22.02 -2.16
C ASP A 48 1.03 -23.31 -2.96
N LEU A 49 0.00 -23.26 -3.81
CA LEU A 49 -0.38 -24.40 -4.64
C LEU A 49 0.66 -24.69 -5.73
N GLU A 50 1.20 -23.67 -6.38
CA GLU A 50 2.23 -23.84 -7.41
C GLU A 50 3.54 -24.41 -6.84
N VAL A 51 3.97 -23.94 -5.68
CA VAL A 51 5.18 -24.45 -5.00
C VAL A 51 5.05 -25.92 -4.63
N ARG A 52 3.87 -26.38 -4.17
CA ARG A 52 3.64 -27.77 -3.79
C ARG A 52 3.55 -28.72 -4.99
N GLU A 53 3.01 -28.27 -6.12
CA GLU A 53 3.01 -29.04 -7.37
C GLU A 53 4.42 -29.16 -7.96
N MET A 54 5.26 -28.12 -7.87
CA MET A 54 6.66 -28.19 -8.29
C MET A 54 7.53 -29.09 -7.38
N ALA A 55 7.19 -29.23 -6.11
CA ALA A 55 7.97 -30.00 -5.13
C ALA A 55 7.60 -31.50 -5.05
N ARG A 56 6.63 -31.98 -5.84
CA ARG A 56 6.22 -33.40 -5.84
C ARG A 56 7.21 -34.23 -6.69
N PRO A 57 7.84 -35.29 -6.14
CA PRO A 57 8.61 -36.22 -6.94
C PRO A 57 7.69 -37.01 -7.90
N GLN A 58 8.18 -37.22 -9.13
CA GLN A 58 7.51 -37.99 -10.20
C GLN A 58 7.27 -39.44 -9.80
#